data_AF-A0A3A9VM29-F1
#
_entry.id   AF-A0A3A9VM29-F1
#
_cell.length_a   1.000
_cell.length_b   1.000
_cell.length_c   1.000
_cell.angle_alpha   90.00
_cell.angle_beta   90.00
_cell.angle_gamma   90.00
#
_symmetry.space_group_name_H-M   'P 1'
#
loop_
_entity.id
_entity.type
_entity.pdbx_description
1 polymer ?
#
loop_
_entity_poly.entity_id
_entity_poly.type
_entity_poly.pdbx_seq_one_letter_code
_entity_poly.pdbx_strand_id
1 'polypeptide(L)'
;MSNRKFEILVLENRNGLSKYGGIISLVIIGLLVFSIFWVKIPEYQKVIITTNSVAKVTLNQSNISKKSGDSIVVRNDKQESKVLIIDTINIQNGKTTLFFKLLDSDLETAAYKLIVKEVSLFESLISPFFKAENPSKS
;
A
#
# COMPACT_ATOMS: atom_id res chain seq x y z
N MET A 1 -40.66 36.65 35.79
CA MET A 1 -40.48 36.07 34.45
C MET A 1 -40.19 34.58 34.64
N SER A 2 -41.00 33.68 34.07
CA SER A 2 -41.17 32.29 34.56
C SER A 2 -40.00 31.35 34.23
N ASN A 3 -39.40 30.76 35.28
CA ASN A 3 -38.38 29.70 35.25
C ASN A 3 -38.76 28.50 34.37
N ARG A 4 -40.05 28.24 34.16
CA ARG A 4 -40.54 27.13 33.33
C ARG A 4 -40.11 27.21 31.87
N LYS A 5 -40.01 28.41 31.29
CA LYS A 5 -39.58 28.55 29.88
C LYS A 5 -38.10 28.16 29.71
N PHE A 6 -37.28 28.46 30.71
CA PHE A 6 -35.86 28.11 30.71
C PHE A 6 -35.66 26.59 30.93
N GLU A 7 -36.40 25.97 31.85
CA GLU A 7 -36.34 24.52 32.06
C GLU A 7 -36.79 23.72 30.83
N ILE A 8 -37.86 24.15 30.14
CA ILE A 8 -38.33 23.49 28.91
C ILE A 8 -37.27 23.57 27.81
N LEU A 9 -36.66 24.75 27.62
CA LEU A 9 -35.56 24.95 26.65
C LEU A 9 -34.34 24.07 26.97
N VAL A 10 -33.98 23.94 28.25
CA VAL A 10 -32.85 23.09 28.67
C VAL A 10 -33.14 21.61 28.46
N LEU A 11 -34.37 21.15 28.75
CA LEU A 11 -34.81 19.77 28.51
C LEU A 11 -34.87 19.43 27.00
N GLU A 12 -35.35 20.36 26.18
CA GLU A 12 -35.46 20.21 24.73
C GLU A 12 -34.07 20.16 24.06
N ASN A 13 -33.14 21.01 24.49
CA ASN A 13 -31.75 20.97 24.01
C ASN A 13 -30.98 19.72 24.46
N ARG A 14 -31.22 19.20 25.66
CA ARG A 14 -30.61 17.93 26.13
C ARG A 14 -31.04 16.74 25.27
N ASN A 15 -32.30 16.72 24.86
CA ASN A 15 -32.84 15.69 23.96
C ASN A 15 -32.35 15.83 22.51
N GLY A 16 -32.05 17.06 22.06
CA GLY A 16 -31.41 17.28 20.76
C GLY A 16 -30.00 16.68 20.70
N LEU A 17 -29.17 16.95 21.71
CA LEU A 17 -27.79 16.48 21.75
C LEU A 17 -27.68 14.94 21.79
N SER A 18 -28.59 14.24 22.48
CA SER A 18 -28.61 12.78 22.50
C SER A 18 -29.15 12.16 21.20
N LYS A 19 -30.08 12.84 20.50
CA LYS A 19 -30.61 12.39 19.20
C LYS A 19 -29.58 12.51 18.09
N TYR A 20 -28.83 13.62 18.04
CA TYR A 20 -27.83 13.84 16.99
C TYR A 20 -26.46 13.25 17.33
N GLY A 21 -26.11 13.08 18.61
CA GLY A 21 -24.83 12.50 19.03
C GLY A 21 -24.59 11.09 18.50
N GLY A 22 -25.64 10.25 18.45
CA GLY A 22 -25.55 8.92 17.84
C GLY A 22 -25.26 8.96 16.33
N ILE A 23 -25.95 9.85 15.60
CA ILE A 23 -25.77 10.01 14.15
C ILE A 23 -24.38 10.59 13.84
N ILE A 24 -23.93 11.59 14.60
CA ILE A 24 -22.61 12.20 14.44
C ILE A 24 -21.50 11.16 14.67
N SER A 25 -21.63 10.33 15.71
CA SER A 25 -20.70 9.23 15.98
C SER A 25 -20.63 8.25 14.79
N LEU A 26 -21.78 7.88 14.25
CA LEU A 26 -21.88 6.96 13.11
C LEU A 26 -21.24 7.54 11.85
N VAL A 27 -21.41 8.85 11.60
CA VAL A 27 -20.76 9.56 10.49
C VAL A 27 -19.25 9.60 10.67
N ILE A 28 -18.74 9.87 11.88
CA ILE A 28 -17.30 9.88 12.16
C ILE A 28 -16.68 8.50 11.94
N ILE A 29 -17.32 7.44 12.45
CA ILE A 29 -16.87 6.06 12.25
C ILE A 29 -16.86 5.73 10.76
N GLY A 30 -17.92 6.09 10.03
CA GLY A 30 -18.00 5.91 8.58
C GLY A 30 -16.85 6.59 7.83
N LEU A 31 -16.52 7.84 8.19
CA LEU A 31 -15.41 8.58 7.58
C LEU A 31 -14.04 7.96 7.90
N LEU A 32 -13.83 7.46 9.12
CA LEU A 32 -12.59 6.79 9.51
C LEU A 32 -12.40 5.48 8.74
N VAL A 33 -13.45 4.65 8.65
CA VAL A 33 -13.43 3.41 7.88
C VAL A 33 -13.19 3.71 6.40
N PHE A 34 -13.90 4.69 5.84
CA PHE A 34 -13.74 5.11 4.45
C PHE A 34 -12.31 5.58 4.15
N SER A 35 -11.69 6.32 5.08
CA SER A 35 -10.30 6.80 4.94
C SER A 35 -9.31 5.63 4.85
N ILE A 36 -9.51 4.57 5.64
CA ILE A 36 -8.65 3.37 5.62
C ILE A 36 -8.72 2.65 4.26
N PHE A 37 -9.87 2.66 3.58
CA PHE A 37 -10.01 2.08 2.24
C PHE A 37 -9.24 2.85 1.16
N TRP A 38 -9.01 4.17 1.35
CA TRP A 38 -8.37 5.02 0.35
C TRP A 38 -6.84 5.08 0.48
N VAL A 39 -6.29 4.76 1.65
CA VAL A 39 -4.84 4.75 1.83
C VAL A 39 -4.23 3.56 1.07
N LYS A 40 -3.33 3.86 0.14
CA LYS A 40 -2.53 2.87 -0.58
C LYS A 40 -1.14 2.76 0.02
N ILE A 41 -0.71 1.53 0.30
CA ILE A 41 0.62 1.19 0.77
C ILE A 41 1.39 0.51 -0.36
N PRO A 42 2.58 0.99 -0.72
CA PRO A 42 3.44 0.30 -1.68
C PRO A 42 4.02 -0.99 -1.07
N GLU A 43 3.93 -2.10 -1.82
CA GLU A 43 4.62 -3.35 -1.54
C GLU A 43 5.99 -3.35 -2.21
N TYR A 44 7.04 -3.62 -1.44
CA TYR A 44 8.42 -3.52 -1.90
C TYR A 44 9.05 -4.90 -2.14
N GLN A 45 9.81 -5.04 -3.22
CA GLN A 45 10.78 -6.12 -3.39
C GLN A 45 12.21 -5.60 -3.39
N LYS A 46 13.12 -6.40 -2.84
CA LYS A 46 14.54 -6.10 -2.80
C LYS A 46 15.17 -6.35 -4.18
N VAL A 47 15.89 -5.36 -4.68
CA VAL A 47 16.71 -5.43 -5.88
C VAL A 47 18.16 -5.20 -5.46
N ILE A 48 19.05 -6.14 -5.74
CA ILE A 48 20.48 -5.98 -5.44
C ILE A 48 21.16 -5.56 -6.73
N ILE A 49 21.83 -4.42 -6.73
CA ILE A 49 22.67 -4.00 -7.85
C ILE A 49 24.11 -4.30 -7.47
N THR A 50 24.82 -5.05 -8.31
CA THR A 50 26.27 -5.23 -8.20
C THR A 50 26.95 -4.49 -9.35
N THR A 51 28.24 -4.21 -9.19
CA THR A 51 29.08 -3.48 -10.16
C THR A 51 29.01 -4.02 -11.59
N ASN A 52 28.67 -5.30 -11.77
CA ASN A 52 28.65 -5.96 -13.09
C ASN A 52 27.27 -6.54 -13.47
N SER A 53 26.25 -6.42 -12.62
CA SER A 53 24.97 -7.09 -12.85
C SER A 53 23.83 -6.49 -12.00
N VAL A 54 22.62 -6.50 -12.55
CA VAL A 54 21.41 -6.22 -11.77
C VAL A 54 20.76 -7.52 -11.37
N ALA A 55 20.37 -7.65 -10.10
CA ALA A 55 19.57 -8.76 -9.65
C ALA A 55 18.22 -8.78 -10.37
N LYS A 56 17.84 -9.98 -10.82
CA LYS A 56 16.49 -10.29 -11.29
C LYS A 56 15.49 -10.18 -10.14
N VAL A 57 14.28 -9.75 -10.46
CA VAL A 57 13.17 -9.62 -9.51
C VAL A 57 12.07 -10.60 -9.91
N THR A 58 11.65 -11.48 -9.01
CA THR A 58 10.57 -12.45 -9.26
C THR A 58 9.31 -12.03 -8.53
N LEU A 59 8.27 -11.73 -9.30
CA LEU A 59 6.95 -11.33 -8.83
C LEU A 59 6.02 -12.55 -8.86
N ASN A 60 5.28 -12.78 -7.77
CA ASN A 60 4.24 -13.82 -7.71
C ASN A 60 2.93 -13.30 -8.35
N GLN A 61 3.03 -12.80 -9.57
CA GLN A 61 1.89 -12.33 -10.36
C GLN A 61 2.15 -12.65 -11.83
N SER A 62 1.10 -13.09 -12.53
CA SER A 62 1.16 -13.49 -13.94
C SER A 62 0.94 -12.33 -14.91
N ASN A 63 0.30 -11.25 -14.44
CA ASN A 63 0.02 -10.07 -15.25
C ASN A 63 0.76 -8.85 -14.68
N ILE A 64 1.66 -8.28 -15.47
CA ILE A 64 2.26 -6.97 -15.20
C ILE A 64 1.96 -6.10 -16.41
N SER A 65 1.56 -4.84 -16.21
CA SER A 65 1.36 -3.88 -17.31
C SER A 65 2.67 -3.38 -17.93
N LYS A 66 3.81 -3.95 -17.53
CA LYS A 66 5.15 -3.50 -17.90
C LYS A 66 5.66 -4.29 -19.11
N LYS A 67 6.46 -3.63 -19.94
CA LYS A 67 7.09 -4.20 -21.14
C LYS A 67 8.61 -4.10 -21.05
N SER A 68 9.31 -4.93 -21.83
CA SER A 68 10.74 -4.72 -22.08
C SER A 68 10.94 -3.34 -22.71
N GLY A 69 11.98 -2.63 -22.26
CA GLY A 69 12.24 -1.22 -22.58
C GLY A 69 11.67 -0.23 -21.56
N ASP A 70 10.74 -0.63 -20.69
CA ASP A 70 10.20 0.27 -19.67
C ASP A 70 11.27 0.63 -18.64
N SER A 71 11.32 1.91 -18.26
CA SER A 71 12.13 2.39 -17.14
C SER A 71 11.39 2.20 -15.81
N ILE A 72 12.13 1.78 -14.80
CA ILE A 72 11.68 1.61 -13.42
C ILE A 72 12.64 2.34 -12.49
N VAL A 73 12.09 3.10 -11.54
CA VAL A 73 12.87 3.76 -10.50
C VAL A 73 12.95 2.86 -9.28
N VAL A 74 14.16 2.63 -8.79
CA VAL A 74 14.42 1.93 -7.52
C VAL A 74 15.08 2.89 -6.53
N ARG A 75 14.81 2.71 -5.24
CA ARG A 75 15.36 3.58 -4.18
C ARG A 75 16.04 2.78 -3.09
N ASN A 76 17.18 3.25 -2.59
CA ASN A 76 17.83 2.64 -1.41
C ASN A 76 17.36 3.31 -0.10
N ASP A 77 17.85 2.81 1.03
CA ASP A 77 17.51 3.34 2.37
C ASP A 77 18.02 4.76 2.62
N LYS A 78 19.02 5.21 1.85
CA LYS A 78 19.54 6.59 1.86
C LYS A 78 18.71 7.53 0.97
N GLN A 79 17.59 7.08 0.42
CA GLN A 79 16.75 7.78 -0.56
C GLN A 79 17.41 8.08 -1.92
N GLU A 80 18.56 7.48 -2.20
CA GLU A 80 19.17 7.58 -3.52
C GLU A 80 18.34 6.78 -4.52
N SER A 81 18.03 7.40 -5.66
CA SER A 81 17.20 6.82 -6.71
C SER A 81 18.07 6.41 -7.90
N LYS A 82 17.80 5.23 -8.46
CA LYS A 82 18.42 4.75 -9.69
C LYS A 82 17.35 4.32 -10.68
N VAL A 83 17.63 4.50 -11.97
CA VAL A 83 16.74 4.09 -13.06
C VAL A 83 17.27 2.78 -13.64
N LEU A 84 16.42 1.77 -13.65
CA LEU A 84 16.65 0.47 -14.28
C LEU A 84 15.78 0.36 -15.53
N ILE A 85 16.32 -0.20 -16.59
CA ILE A 85 15.54 -0.55 -17.79
C ILE A 85 15.18 -2.03 -17.71
N ILE A 86 13.92 -2.38 -17.93
CA ILE A 86 13.49 -3.77 -18.06
C ILE A 86 14.06 -4.32 -19.37
N ASP A 87 14.96 -5.29 -19.28
CA ASP A 87 15.56 -5.93 -20.45
C ASP A 87 14.70 -7.09 -20.95
N THR A 88 14.35 -8.00 -20.05
CA THR A 88 13.59 -9.20 -20.39
C THR A 88 12.53 -9.47 -19.34
N ILE A 89 11.37 -9.96 -19.77
CA ILE A 89 10.27 -10.41 -18.92
C ILE A 89 10.06 -11.89 -19.22
N ASN A 90 10.19 -12.74 -18.20
CA ASN A 90 9.91 -14.18 -18.32
C ASN A 90 8.73 -14.55 -17.42
N ILE A 91 7.66 -15.10 -18.01
CA ILE A 91 6.45 -15.52 -17.29
C ILE A 91 6.39 -17.05 -17.31
N GLN A 92 6.54 -17.68 -16.14
CA GLN A 92 6.47 -19.13 -15.98
C GLN A 92 5.71 -19.50 -14.72
N ASN A 93 4.81 -20.48 -14.80
CA ASN A 93 4.05 -21.02 -13.66
C ASN A 93 3.40 -19.95 -12.77
N GLY A 94 2.80 -18.92 -13.38
CA GLY A 94 2.16 -17.81 -12.65
C GLY A 94 3.12 -16.83 -11.96
N LYS A 95 4.43 -16.97 -12.17
CA LYS A 95 5.45 -16.06 -11.68
C LYS A 95 6.05 -15.28 -12.84
N THR A 96 6.26 -14.00 -12.64
CA THR A 96 6.94 -13.15 -13.62
C THR A 96 8.30 -12.73 -13.09
N THR A 97 9.36 -13.03 -13.83
CA THR A 97 10.72 -12.61 -13.53
C THR A 97 11.12 -11.46 -14.45
N LEU A 98 11.47 -10.33 -13.85
CA LEU A 98 12.00 -9.15 -14.52
C LEU A 98 13.53 -9.19 -14.48
N PHE A 99 14.15 -9.05 -15.64
CA PHE A 99 15.58 -8.85 -15.82
C PHE A 99 15.82 -7.39 -16.17
N PHE A 100 16.87 -6.80 -15.60
CA PHE A 100 17.13 -5.37 -15.73
C PHE A 100 18.49 -5.10 -16.33
N LYS A 101 18.58 -4.01 -17.08
CA LYS A 101 19.81 -3.35 -17.49
C LYS A 101 19.96 -2.03 -16.75
N LEU A 102 21.21 -1.68 -16.47
CA LEU A 102 21.58 -0.42 -15.86
C LEU A 102 21.69 0.67 -16.93
N LEU A 103 21.18 1.85 -16.60
CA LEU A 103 21.37 3.03 -17.43
C LEU A 103 22.68 3.75 -17.08
N ASP A 104 23.07 3.75 -15.80
CA ASP A 104 24.29 4.40 -15.31
C ASP A 104 25.37 3.37 -14.94
N SER A 105 26.62 3.63 -15.35
CA SER A 105 27.77 2.73 -15.18
C SER A 105 28.46 2.82 -13.81
N ASP A 106 28.19 3.87 -13.03
CA ASP A 106 28.84 4.08 -11.72
C ASP A 106 27.94 3.60 -10.58
N LEU A 107 28.12 2.35 -10.17
CA LEU A 107 27.35 1.74 -9.07
C LEU A 107 28.25 1.05 -8.07
N GLU A 108 28.22 1.57 -6.85
CA GLU A 108 28.55 0.79 -5.67
C GLU A 108 27.52 -0.31 -5.47
N THR A 109 27.98 -1.46 -4.97
CA THR A 109 27.08 -2.58 -4.66
C THR A 109 26.14 -2.17 -3.53
N ALA A 110 24.85 -2.05 -3.83
CA ALA A 110 23.85 -1.60 -2.88
C ALA A 110 22.51 -2.31 -3.09
N ALA A 111 21.74 -2.40 -2.00
CA ALA A 111 20.38 -2.92 -2.03
C ALA A 111 19.39 -1.76 -2.24
N TYR A 112 18.53 -1.93 -3.23
CA TYR A 112 17.45 -1.02 -3.56
C TYR A 112 16.10 -1.70 -3.36
N LYS A 113 15.06 -0.88 -3.26
CA LYS A 113 13.66 -1.27 -3.12
C LYS A 113 12.91 -0.89 -4.39
N LEU A 114 12.19 -1.86 -4.94
CA LEU A 114 11.28 -1.70 -6.06
C LEU A 114 9.85 -1.80 -5.55
N ILE A 115 9.01 -0.82 -5.90
CA ILE A 115 7.56 -0.89 -5.66
C ILE A 115 6.95 -1.81 -6.72
N VAL A 116 6.38 -2.92 -6.28
CA VAL A 116 5.84 -3.98 -7.16
C VAL A 116 4.33 -3.86 -7.33
N LYS A 117 3.65 -3.46 -6.27
CA LYS A 117 2.20 -3.33 -6.21
C LYS A 117 1.85 -2.26 -5.19
N GLU A 118 0.72 -1.60 -5.36
CA GLU A 118 0.07 -0.83 -4.30
C GLU A 118 -1.08 -1.67 -3.73
N VAL A 119 -1.09 -1.83 -2.41
CA VAL A 119 -2.09 -2.59 -1.66
C VAL A 119 -2.86 -1.60 -0.78
N SER A 120 -4.16 -1.76 -0.59
CA SER A 120 -4.89 -0.89 0.32
C SER A 120 -4.46 -1.12 1.78
N LEU A 121 -4.53 -0.10 2.64
CA LEU A 121 -4.22 -0.23 4.07
C LEU A 121 -5.13 -1.28 4.73
N PHE A 122 -6.39 -1.34 4.29
CA PHE A 122 -7.32 -2.40 4.68
C PHE A 122 -6.78 -3.79 4.35
N GLU A 123 -6.44 -4.06 3.07
CA GLU A 123 -5.87 -5.35 2.64
C GLU A 123 -4.60 -5.70 3.43
N SER A 124 -3.72 -4.72 3.67
CA SER A 124 -2.50 -4.93 4.46
C SER A 124 -2.79 -5.34 5.89
N LEU A 125 -3.79 -4.73 6.56
CA LEU A 125 -4.15 -5.00 7.94
C LEU A 125 -4.87 -6.34 8.11
N ILE A 126 -5.70 -6.74 7.14
CA ILE A 126 -6.43 -8.01 7.21
C ILE A 126 -5.61 -9.21 6.71
N SER A 127 -4.60 -8.98 5.86
CA SER A 127 -3.79 -10.05 5.26
C SER A 127 -3.20 -11.06 6.27
N PRO A 128 -2.73 -10.68 7.47
CA PRO A 128 -2.20 -11.65 8.44
C PRO A 128 -3.28 -12.61 8.96
N PHE A 129 -4.53 -12.16 9.05
CA PHE A 129 -5.66 -12.97 9.53
C PHE A 129 -6.06 -14.04 8.52
N PHE A 130 -6.02 -13.73 7.21
CA PHE A 130 -6.34 -14.69 6.16
C PHE A 130 -5.15 -15.60 5.79
N LYS A 131 -3.91 -15.16 6.02
CA LYS A 131 -2.71 -15.97 5.74
C LYS A 131 -2.50 -17.08 6.77
N ALA A 132 -3.07 -16.95 7.96
CA ALA A 132 -3.02 -17.97 9.01
C ALA A 132 -3.90 -19.21 8.72
N GLU A 133 -4.86 -19.12 7.81
CA GLU A 133 -5.84 -20.19 7.55
C GLU A 133 -5.43 -21.19 6.44
N ASN A 134 -4.27 -20.98 5.80
CA ASN A 134 -3.66 -21.99 4.93
C ASN A 134 -2.25 -22.35 5.43
N PRO A 135 -2.13 -23.11 6.53
CA PRO A 135 -0.96 -23.97 6.66
C PRO A 135 -1.06 -25.00 5.54
N SER A 136 0.00 -25.08 4.75
CA SER A 136 0.30 -26.15 3.79
C SER A 136 -0.55 -27.42 3.96
N LYS A 137 -1.40 -27.73 2.98
CA LYS A 137 -1.61 -29.14 2.65
C LYS A 137 -0.29 -29.66 2.09
N SER A 138 0.52 -30.19 2.99
CA SER A 138 1.56 -31.18 2.71
C SER A 138 0.98 -32.42 2.07
#